data_AF-A0A962X8E6-F1
#
_entry.id   AF-A0A962X8E6-F1
#
_cell.length_a   1.000
_cell.length_b   1.000
_cell.length_c   1.000
_cell.angle_alpha   90.00
_cell.angle_beta   90.00
_cell.angle_gamma   90.00
#
_symmetry.space_group_name_H-M   'P 1'
#
loop_
_entity.id
_entity.type
_entity.pdbx_description
1 polymer ?
#
loop_
_entity_poly.entity_id
_entity_poly.type
_entity_poly.pdbx_seq_one_letter_code
_entity_poly.pdbx_strand_id
1 'polypeptide(L)'
;MPLSILLGLSVALLTLGLYAITVLRRSGCSRQIYSISLVMCVILLGLALAHLLSTPAPVTLTLPLGLPWLGVHFRLDALSAFFLIVVNLGGAVASLFALGYGQHERAPERVLPFYPAFLAGMNLVLLA
;
A
#
# COMPACT_ATOMS: atom_id res chain seq x y z
N MET A 1 4.55 10.61 -13.79
CA MET A 1 5.58 10.37 -12.74
C MET A 1 4.97 9.91 -11.41
N PRO A 2 4.03 10.64 -10.75
CA PRO A 2 3.54 10.22 -9.42
C PRO A 2 2.76 8.90 -9.45
N LEU A 3 1.93 8.69 -10.48
CA LEU A 3 1.11 7.47 -10.63
C LEU A 3 1.96 6.19 -10.70
N SER A 4 3.08 6.21 -11.42
CA SER A 4 4.00 5.06 -11.53
C SER A 4 4.62 4.68 -10.19
N ILE A 5 4.96 5.68 -9.37
CA ILE A 5 5.54 5.46 -8.03
C ILE A 5 4.48 4.89 -7.09
N LEU A 6 3.26 5.45 -7.09
CA LEU A 6 2.15 4.92 -6.29
C LEU A 6 1.84 3.45 -6.64
N LEU A 7 1.82 3.11 -7.94
CA LEU A 7 1.65 1.73 -8.39
C LEU A 7 2.80 0.82 -7.95
N GLY A 8 4.04 1.28 -8.12
CA GLY A 8 5.23 0.52 -7.67
C GLY A 8 5.23 0.25 -6.17
N LEU A 9 4.85 1.24 -5.35
CA LEU A 9 4.72 1.08 -3.91
C LEU A 9 3.56 0.14 -3.52
N SER A 10 2.44 0.19 -4.25
CA SER A 10 1.32 -0.73 -4.03
C SER A 10 1.71 -2.18 -4.36
N VAL A 11 2.44 -2.40 -5.45
CA VAL A 11 2.99 -3.72 -5.80
C VAL A 11 4.02 -4.16 -4.76
N ALA A 12 4.88 -3.27 -4.28
CA ALA A 12 5.84 -3.60 -3.24
C ALA A 12 5.16 -4.02 -1.92
N LEU A 13 4.06 -3.37 -1.51
CA LEU A 13 3.23 -3.83 -0.39
C LEU A 13 2.64 -5.23 -0.63
N LEU A 14 2.20 -5.53 -1.86
CA LEU A 14 1.72 -6.86 -2.22
C LEU A 14 2.85 -7.90 -2.10
N THR A 15 4.04 -7.60 -2.65
CA THR A 15 5.21 -8.48 -2.53
C THR A 15 5.67 -8.67 -1.09
N LEU A 16 5.50 -7.65 -0.23
CA LEU A 16 5.78 -7.75 1.20
C LEU A 16 4.82 -8.75 1.89
N GLY A 17 3.55 -8.76 1.49
CA GLY A 17 2.58 -9.77 1.93
C GLY A 17 3.00 -11.19 1.54
N LEU A 18 3.46 -11.40 0.30
CA LEU A 18 4.02 -12.70 -0.13
C LEU A 18 5.30 -13.06 0.65
N TYR A 19 6.20 -12.09 0.83
CA TYR A 19 7.45 -12.28 1.57
C TYR A 19 7.18 -12.69 3.02
N ALA A 20 6.16 -12.10 3.66
CA ALA A 20 5.76 -12.45 5.02
C ALA A 20 5.49 -13.96 5.17
N ILE A 21 4.82 -14.59 4.19
CA ILE A 21 4.54 -16.03 4.19
C ILE A 21 5.82 -16.86 4.35
N THR A 22 6.91 -16.43 3.72
CA THR A 22 8.19 -17.15 3.75
C THR A 22 8.98 -16.95 5.04
N VAL A 23 8.75 -15.83 5.76
CA VAL A 23 9.57 -15.42 6.92
C VAL A 23 8.83 -15.56 8.26
N LEU A 24 7.57 -16.02 8.22
CA LEU A 24 6.68 -16.25 9.38
C LEU A 24 7.33 -17.04 10.54
N ARG A 25 8.30 -17.91 10.25
CA ARG A 25 9.00 -18.73 11.26
C ARG A 25 10.17 -18.03 11.97
N ARG A 26 10.55 -16.82 11.56
CA ARG A 26 11.67 -16.08 12.16
C ARG A 26 11.20 -15.18 13.31
N SER A 27 11.94 -15.19 14.41
CA SER A 27 11.75 -14.23 15.49
C SER A 27 11.97 -12.80 14.97
N GLY A 28 11.06 -11.88 15.29
CA GLY A 28 11.13 -10.47 14.89
C GLY A 28 10.56 -10.12 13.51
N CYS A 29 10.03 -11.09 12.75
CA CYS A 29 9.45 -10.85 11.42
C CYS A 29 8.28 -9.83 11.45
N SER A 30 7.43 -9.89 12.47
CA SER A 30 6.31 -8.96 12.71
C SER A 30 6.76 -7.51 12.71
N ARG A 31 7.82 -7.19 13.48
CA ARG A 31 8.37 -5.82 13.54
C ARG A 31 8.86 -5.36 12.18
N GLN A 32 9.57 -6.22 11.45
CA GLN A 32 10.09 -5.87 10.13
C GLN A 32 8.97 -5.57 9.13
N ILE A 33 7.92 -6.40 9.07
CA ILE A 33 6.79 -6.20 8.15
C ILE A 33 6.02 -4.92 8.48
N TYR A 34 5.70 -4.67 9.75
CA TYR A 34 5.02 -3.46 10.16
C TYR A 34 5.88 -2.20 9.95
N SER A 35 7.20 -2.28 10.17
CA SER A 35 8.11 -1.15 9.89
C SER A 35 8.14 -0.82 8.40
N ILE A 36 8.25 -1.82 7.54
CA ILE A 36 8.24 -1.59 6.08
C ILE A 36 6.87 -1.05 5.66
N SER A 37 5.77 -1.64 6.13
CA SER A 37 4.41 -1.19 5.83
C SER A 37 4.18 0.27 6.26
N LEU A 38 4.68 0.64 7.45
CA LEU A 38 4.64 2.02 7.94
C LEU A 38 5.34 2.98 6.98
N VAL A 39 6.59 2.70 6.60
CA VAL A 39 7.37 3.55 5.70
C VAL A 39 6.67 3.69 4.35
N MET A 40 6.16 2.58 3.80
CA MET A 40 5.44 2.57 2.53
C MET A 40 4.16 3.42 2.60
N CYS A 41 3.36 3.28 3.66
CA CYS A 41 2.16 4.10 3.87
C CYS A 41 2.50 5.58 4.03
N VAL A 42 3.57 5.94 4.76
CA VAL A 42 4.00 7.35 4.90
C VAL A 42 4.41 7.95 3.56
N ILE A 43 5.15 7.20 2.74
CA ILE A 43 5.54 7.66 1.39
C ILE A 43 4.30 7.82 0.50
N LEU A 44 3.42 6.83 0.46
CA LEU A 44 2.16 6.89 -0.30
C LEU A 44 1.28 8.07 0.13
N LEU A 45 1.15 8.30 1.44
CA LEU A 45 0.43 9.42 2.04
C LEU A 45 1.02 10.76 1.59
N GLY A 46 2.35 10.91 1.67
CA GLY A 46 3.05 12.12 1.24
C GLY A 46 2.85 12.42 -0.24
N LEU A 47 2.92 11.40 -1.11
CA LEU A 47 2.67 11.54 -2.55
C LEU A 47 1.22 11.92 -2.85
N ALA A 48 0.25 11.29 -2.18
CA ALA A 48 -1.16 11.60 -2.35
C ALA A 48 -1.50 13.02 -1.89
N LEU A 49 -0.93 13.45 -0.76
CA LEU A 49 -1.09 14.81 -0.23
C LEU A 49 -0.46 15.85 -1.16
N ALA A 50 0.76 15.60 -1.64
CA ALA A 50 1.44 16.47 -2.60
C ALA A 50 0.64 16.60 -3.91
N HIS A 51 0.07 15.49 -4.40
CA HIS A 51 -0.81 15.51 -5.57
C HIS A 51 -2.07 16.33 -5.31
N LEU A 52 -2.74 16.15 -4.17
CA LEU A 52 -3.96 16.89 -3.86
C LEU A 52 -3.71 18.41 -3.72
N LEU A 53 -2.59 18.79 -3.11
CA LEU A 53 -2.21 20.20 -2.87
C LEU A 53 -1.73 20.92 -4.13
N SER A 54 -1.15 20.22 -5.10
CA SER A 54 -0.57 20.83 -6.31
C SER A 54 -1.60 21.14 -7.40
N THR A 55 -2.90 20.96 -7.12
CA THR A 55 -4.02 21.07 -8.09
C THR A 55 -3.75 20.53 -9.50
N PRO A 56 -3.15 19.33 -9.66
CA PRO A 56 -2.79 18.79 -10.97
C PRO A 56 -4.03 18.31 -11.72
N ALA A 57 -3.95 18.38 -13.05
CA ALA A 57 -4.89 17.69 -13.92
C ALA A 57 -4.84 16.17 -13.67
N PRO A 58 -5.94 15.44 -13.91
CA PRO A 58 -5.98 13.99 -13.71
C PRO A 58 -4.86 13.29 -14.47
N VAL A 59 -4.07 12.48 -13.75
CA VAL A 59 -2.98 11.69 -14.36
C VAL A 59 -3.51 10.31 -14.67
N THR A 60 -3.29 9.83 -15.90
CA THR A 60 -3.70 8.49 -16.33
C THR A 60 -2.52 7.69 -16.83
N LEU A 61 -2.58 6.37 -16.67
CA LEU A 61 -1.58 5.41 -17.15
C LEU A 61 -2.29 4.15 -17.58
N THR A 62 -1.98 3.67 -18.79
CA THR A 62 -2.56 2.44 -19.33
C THR A 62 -1.46 1.39 -19.47
N LEU A 63 -1.74 0.19 -18.99
CA LEU A 63 -0.85 -0.96 -19.09
C LEU A 63 -1.46 -1.98 -20.06
N PRO A 64 -0.66 -2.55 -20.99
CA PRO A 64 -1.11 -3.61 -21.90
C PRO A 64 -1.17 -4.96 -21.16
N LEU A 65 -1.85 -4.98 -20.02
CA LEU A 65 -2.12 -6.14 -19.19
C LEU A 65 -3.65 -6.27 -19.09
N GLY A 66 -4.19 -7.47 -18.90
CA GLY A 66 -5.64 -7.69 -18.73
C GLY A 66 -6.30 -8.37 -19.93
N LEU A 67 -7.58 -8.06 -20.16
CA LEU A 67 -8.37 -8.67 -21.23
C LEU A 67 -7.83 -8.27 -22.61
N PRO A 68 -8.01 -9.12 -23.63
CA PRO A 68 -7.74 -8.72 -25.00
C PRO A 68 -8.43 -7.38 -25.27
N TRP A 69 -7.74 -6.45 -25.95
CA TRP A 69 -8.24 -5.12 -26.37
C TRP A 69 -8.59 -4.10 -25.27
N LEU A 70 -8.69 -4.48 -24.00
CA LEU A 70 -9.24 -3.62 -22.93
C LEU A 70 -8.16 -2.93 -22.08
N GLY A 71 -7.00 -3.56 -21.85
CA GLY A 71 -5.91 -3.00 -21.03
C GLY A 71 -6.30 -2.75 -19.57
N VAL A 72 -5.33 -2.45 -18.70
CA VAL A 72 -5.60 -1.94 -17.35
C VAL A 72 -5.40 -0.43 -17.37
N HIS A 73 -6.44 0.30 -16.99
CA HIS A 73 -6.41 1.75 -16.85
C HIS A 73 -6.19 2.10 -15.39
N PHE A 74 -5.25 3.01 -15.15
CA PHE A 74 -5.02 3.61 -13.86
C PHE A 74 -5.19 5.12 -13.96
N ARG A 75 -5.81 5.70 -12.95
CA ARG A 75 -6.10 7.13 -12.87
C ARG A 75 -5.85 7.64 -11.45
N LEU A 76 -5.30 8.84 -11.37
CA LEU A 76 -5.17 9.61 -10.14
C LEU A 76 -5.81 10.97 -10.34
N ASP A 77 -6.97 11.16 -9.73
CA ASP A 77 -7.65 12.45 -9.62
C ASP A 77 -7.75 12.91 -8.15
N ALA A 78 -8.40 14.05 -7.91
CA ALA A 78 -8.51 14.61 -6.57
C ALA A 78 -9.28 13.71 -5.60
N LEU A 79 -10.29 12.97 -6.08
CA LEU A 79 -11.10 12.08 -5.25
C LEU A 79 -10.29 10.83 -4.87
N SER A 80 -9.65 10.19 -5.84
CA SER A 80 -8.73 9.08 -5.57
C SER A 80 -7.59 9.51 -4.65
N ALA A 81 -7.00 10.69 -4.86
CA ALA A 81 -5.95 11.22 -4.00
C ALA A 81 -6.43 11.42 -2.55
N PHE A 82 -7.64 11.94 -2.35
CA PHE A 82 -8.23 12.07 -1.02
C PHE A 82 -8.40 10.71 -0.32
N PHE A 83 -8.94 9.70 -1.00
CA PHE A 83 -9.08 8.37 -0.39
C PHE A 83 -7.75 7.67 -0.16
N LEU A 84 -6.74 7.90 -1.02
CA LEU A 84 -5.38 7.42 -0.78
C LEU A 84 -4.80 8.02 0.49
N ILE A 85 -5.07 9.30 0.79
CA ILE A 85 -4.69 9.92 2.07
C ILE A 85 -5.36 9.19 3.24
N VAL A 86 -6.68 8.94 3.17
CA VAL A 86 -7.43 8.24 4.23
C VAL A 86 -6.88 6.83 4.47
N VAL A 87 -6.70 6.05 3.41
CA VAL A 87 -6.20 4.66 3.51
C VAL A 87 -4.78 4.63 4.06
N ASN A 88 -3.88 5.46 3.55
CA ASN A 88 -2.47 5.41 3.95
C ASN A 88 -2.21 6.07 5.31
N LEU A 89 -3.02 7.06 5.71
CA LEU A 89 -2.99 7.56 7.08
C LEU A 89 -3.44 6.49 8.07
N GLY A 90 -4.56 5.81 7.80
CA GLY A 90 -5.04 4.69 8.60
C GLY A 90 -4.02 3.55 8.64
N GLY A 91 -3.43 3.20 7.49
CA GLY A 91 -2.36 2.21 7.38
C GLY A 91 -1.11 2.59 8.18
N ALA A 92 -0.66 3.84 8.11
CA ALA A 92 0.48 4.33 8.88
C ALA A 92 0.23 4.26 10.39
N VAL A 93 -0.92 4.75 10.87
CA VAL A 93 -1.27 4.71 12.29
C VAL A 93 -1.41 3.27 12.79
N ALA A 94 -2.09 2.41 12.03
CA ALA A 94 -2.22 0.99 12.36
C ALA A 94 -0.87 0.27 12.38
N SER A 95 0.01 0.53 11.41
CA SER A 95 1.36 -0.04 11.37
C SER A 95 2.20 0.45 12.55
N LEU A 96 2.13 1.74 12.90
CA LEU A 96 2.84 2.31 14.03
C LEU A 96 2.38 1.70 15.35
N PHE A 97 1.07 1.50 15.52
CA PHE A 97 0.52 0.80 16.67
C PHE A 97 0.97 -0.67 16.72
N ALA A 98 0.91 -1.37 15.59
CA ALA A 98 1.30 -2.77 15.48
C ALA A 98 2.80 -3.01 15.73
N LEU A 99 3.67 -2.00 15.54
CA LEU A 99 5.08 -2.08 15.93
C LEU A 99 5.29 -2.28 17.43
N GLY A 100 4.44 -1.68 18.26
CA GLY A 100 4.47 -1.84 19.72
C GLY A 100 3.65 -3.03 20.20
N TYR A 101 2.47 -3.24 19.61
CA TYR A 101 1.52 -4.25 20.09
C TYR A 101 1.76 -5.64 19.49
N GLY A 102 2.03 -5.72 18.19
CA GLY A 102 2.09 -6.96 17.40
C GLY A 102 3.30 -7.87 17.68
N GLN A 103 4.14 -7.50 18.66
CA GLN A 103 5.19 -8.38 19.20
C GLN A 103 4.66 -9.40 20.21
N HIS A 104 3.51 -9.12 20.84
CA HIS A 104 2.91 -9.97 21.88
C HIS A 104 1.85 -10.93 21.33
N GLU A 105 1.60 -10.90 20.00
CA GLU A 105 0.64 -11.78 19.34
C GLU A 105 1.12 -13.23 19.37
N ARG A 106 0.28 -14.14 19.88
CA ARG A 106 0.62 -15.58 20.02
C ARG A 106 0.66 -16.35 18.69
N ALA A 107 0.02 -15.83 17.64
CA ALA A 107 -0.09 -16.47 16.32
C ALA A 107 -0.04 -15.42 15.20
N PRO A 108 1.12 -14.78 14.97
CA PRO A 108 1.28 -13.68 14.01
C PRO A 108 0.94 -14.11 12.57
N GLU A 109 1.05 -15.41 12.24
CA GLU A 109 0.77 -15.96 10.92
C GLU A 109 -0.63 -15.67 10.37
N ARG A 110 -1.63 -15.44 11.23
CA ARG A 110 -3.02 -15.26 10.81
C ARG A 110 -3.29 -13.89 10.19
N VAL A 111 -2.44 -12.90 10.46
CA VAL A 111 -2.68 -11.49 10.10
C VAL A 111 -1.53 -10.91 9.28
N LEU A 112 -0.27 -11.27 9.62
CA LEU A 112 0.94 -10.67 9.03
C LEU A 112 0.96 -10.65 7.49
N PRO A 113 0.65 -11.76 6.78
CA PRO A 113 0.71 -11.75 5.31
C PRO A 113 -0.41 -10.95 4.67
N PHE A 114 -1.58 -10.96 5.31
CA PHE A 114 -2.78 -10.32 4.78
C PHE A 114 -2.76 -8.81 4.97
N TYR A 115 -2.06 -8.30 5.98
CA TYR A 115 -2.03 -6.87 6.27
C TYR A 115 -1.40 -6.02 5.14
N PRO A 116 -0.16 -6.28 4.67
CA PRO A 116 0.40 -5.56 3.52
C PRO A 116 -0.39 -5.79 2.23
N ALA A 117 -0.91 -7.00 2.02
CA ALA A 117 -1.73 -7.33 0.86
C ALA A 117 -3.05 -6.54 0.84
N PHE A 118 -3.68 -6.35 2.00
CA PHE A 118 -4.87 -5.52 2.16
C PHE A 118 -4.57 -4.06 1.81
N LEU A 119 -3.47 -3.50 2.34
CA LEU A 119 -3.06 -2.14 2.01
C LEU A 119 -2.78 -1.98 0.50
N ALA A 120 -2.13 -2.96 -0.12
CA ALA A 120 -1.91 -2.97 -1.57
C ALA A 120 -3.25 -2.96 -2.33
N GLY A 121 -4.18 -3.84 -1.94
CA GLY A 121 -5.51 -3.92 -2.55
C GLY A 121 -6.29 -2.60 -2.45
N MET A 122 -6.32 -1.99 -1.27
CA MET A 122 -7.00 -0.71 -1.06
C MET A 122 -6.41 0.42 -1.91
N ASN A 123 -5.07 0.49 -2.04
CA ASN A 123 -4.43 1.48 -2.90
C ASN A 123 -4.71 1.23 -4.39
N LEU A 124 -4.65 -0.03 -4.84
CA LEU A 124 -4.90 -0.38 -6.24
C LEU A 124 -6.35 -0.12 -6.66
N VAL A 125 -7.33 -0.41 -5.80
CA VAL A 125 -8.76 -0.15 -6.08
C VAL A 125 -9.03 1.34 -6.29
N LEU A 126 -8.36 2.21 -5.53
CA LEU A 126 -8.53 3.66 -5.66
C LEU A 126 -7.86 4.24 -6.91
N LEU A 127 -6.86 3.54 -7.44
CA LEU A 127 -6.13 3.93 -8.65
C LEU A 127 -6.72 3.34 -9.93
N ALA A 128 -7.60 2.35 -9.83
CA ALA A 128 -8.22 1.65 -10.97
C ALA A 128 -9.38 2.44 -11.60
#